data_AF-A0A3D3UF31-F1
#
_entry.id   AF-A0A3D3UF31-F1
#
_cell.length_a   1.000
_cell.length_b   1.000
_cell.length_c   1.000
_cell.angle_alpha   90.00
_cell.angle_beta   90.00
_cell.angle_gamma   90.00
#
_symmetry.space_group_name_H-M   'P 1'
#
loop_
_entity.id
_entity.type
_entity.pdbx_description
1 polymer ?
#
loop_
_entity_poly.entity_id
_entity_poly.type
_entity_poly.pdbx_seq_one_letter_code
_entity_poly.pdbx_strand_id
1 'polypeptide(L)'
;KLNLAKEFGATDVINASDGNVVEQVRELTGGGVHYSFEAIGLKQTAEQAFQMCRTGGTATVIGMIPVGTMVEIHGAELLQEKKLQGSMMGSNRSRVDMPRFVDFYMDGKLKLDEMISDRIKLEDINGAFDNLRSGSVARQVITFDH
;
A
#
# COMPACT_ATOMS: atom_id res chain seq x y z
N LYS A 1 -1.29 12.40 -6.05
CA LYS A 1 -0.82 11.19 -5.33
C LYS A 1 0.71 11.03 -5.35
N LEU A 2 1.41 11.24 -6.48
CA LEU A 2 2.87 11.04 -6.53
C LEU A 2 3.68 12.00 -5.63
N ASN A 3 3.29 13.28 -5.52
CA ASN A 3 3.97 14.23 -4.61
C ASN A 3 3.85 13.79 -3.15
N LEU A 4 2.63 13.40 -2.73
CA LEU A 4 2.39 12.85 -1.39
C LEU A 4 3.26 11.60 -1.13
N ALA A 5 3.42 10.71 -2.10
CA ALA A 5 4.29 9.55 -1.94
C ALA A 5 5.75 9.95 -1.61
N LYS A 6 6.27 11.00 -2.25
CA LYS A 6 7.62 11.53 -1.97
C LYS A 6 7.73 12.11 -0.56
N GLU A 7 6.72 12.83 -0.07
CA GLU A 7 6.68 13.36 1.30
C GLU A 7 6.72 12.27 2.37
N PHE A 8 6.19 11.09 2.04
CA PHE A 8 6.19 9.89 2.88
C PHE A 8 7.42 8.98 2.66
N GLY A 9 8.41 9.43 1.88
CA GLY A 9 9.72 8.78 1.78
C GLY A 9 9.99 8.00 0.49
N ALA A 10 9.08 8.04 -0.51
CA ALA A 10 9.39 7.47 -1.82
C ALA A 10 10.53 8.25 -2.49
N THR A 11 11.64 7.57 -2.81
CA THR A 11 12.77 8.16 -3.55
C THR A 11 12.44 8.34 -5.02
N ASP A 12 11.68 7.40 -5.57
CA ASP A 12 11.30 7.31 -6.97
C ASP A 12 9.80 7.09 -7.10
N VAL A 13 9.22 7.64 -8.18
CA VAL A 13 7.79 7.49 -8.46
C VAL A 13 7.61 7.15 -9.94
N ILE A 14 6.70 6.22 -10.21
CA ILE A 14 6.32 5.79 -11.56
C ILE A 14 4.82 6.01 -11.72
N ASN A 15 4.42 6.65 -12.83
CA ASN A 15 3.02 6.76 -13.19
C ASN A 15 2.63 5.57 -14.08
N ALA A 16 1.61 4.83 -13.68
CA ALA A 16 1.13 3.68 -14.45
C ALA A 16 0.60 4.03 -15.84
N SER A 17 0.26 5.31 -16.10
CA SER A 17 -0.11 5.79 -17.42
C SER A 17 1.07 5.89 -18.40
N ASP A 18 2.30 5.85 -17.91
CA ASP A 18 3.51 6.06 -18.73
C ASP A 18 4.05 4.73 -19.32
N GLY A 19 3.29 3.64 -19.22
CA GLY A 19 3.59 2.37 -19.86
C GLY A 19 3.74 1.19 -18.89
N ASN A 20 4.65 0.27 -19.21
CA ASN A 20 4.82 -0.97 -18.43
C ASN A 20 5.56 -0.72 -17.12
N VAL A 21 4.81 -0.63 -16.03
CA VAL A 21 5.35 -0.41 -14.68
C VAL A 21 6.34 -1.47 -14.22
N VAL A 22 6.18 -2.74 -14.64
CA VAL A 22 7.07 -3.83 -14.22
C VAL A 22 8.46 -3.64 -14.82
N GLU A 23 8.53 -3.34 -16.12
CA GLU A 23 9.79 -3.07 -16.80
C GLU A 23 10.47 -1.84 -16.22
N GLN A 24 9.74 -0.75 -16.04
CA GLN A 24 10.27 0.49 -15.46
C GLN A 24 10.89 0.25 -14.07
N VAL A 25 10.20 -0.48 -13.19
CA VAL A 25 10.74 -0.83 -11.87
C VAL A 25 11.99 -1.71 -11.98
N ARG A 26 11.98 -2.70 -12.87
CA ARG A 26 13.13 -3.60 -13.04
C ARG A 26 14.35 -2.89 -13.61
N GLU A 27 14.16 -1.96 -14.54
CA GLU A 27 15.23 -1.12 -15.09
C GLU A 27 15.80 -0.19 -14.01
N LEU A 28 14.92 0.52 -13.29
CA LEU A 28 15.31 1.44 -12.22
C LEU A 28 16.13 0.73 -11.12
N THR A 29 15.81 -0.53 -10.83
CA THR A 29 16.41 -1.30 -9.74
C THR A 29 17.52 -2.25 -10.18
N GLY A 30 17.80 -2.33 -11.49
CA GLY A 30 18.81 -3.24 -12.04
C GLY A 30 18.48 -4.73 -11.87
N GLY A 31 17.19 -5.11 -11.90
CA GLY A 31 16.77 -6.52 -11.87
C GLY A 31 15.53 -6.84 -11.03
N GLY A 32 14.90 -5.83 -10.44
CA GLY A 32 13.70 -5.96 -9.60
C GLY A 32 13.96 -5.71 -8.11
N VAL A 33 12.87 -5.52 -7.37
CA VAL A 33 12.91 -5.18 -5.94
C VAL A 33 13.05 -6.41 -5.06
N HIS A 34 13.70 -6.25 -3.91
CA HIS A 34 13.76 -7.28 -2.87
C HIS A 34 12.37 -7.56 -2.26
N TYR A 35 11.60 -6.49 -2.07
CA TYR A 35 10.26 -6.54 -1.49
C TYR A 35 9.33 -5.67 -2.32
N SER A 36 8.13 -6.17 -2.60
CA SER A 36 7.04 -5.39 -3.18
C SER A 36 5.79 -5.52 -2.30
N PHE A 37 4.98 -4.47 -2.30
CA PHE A 37 3.75 -4.40 -1.53
C PHE A 37 2.60 -3.99 -2.45
N GLU A 38 1.58 -4.84 -2.56
CA GLU A 38 0.35 -4.52 -3.25
C GLU A 38 -0.64 -3.94 -2.23
N ALA A 39 -1.08 -2.70 -2.43
CA ALA A 39 -1.91 -1.96 -1.49
C ALA A 39 -3.21 -1.41 -2.11
N ILE A 40 -3.64 -1.96 -3.25
CA ILE A 40 -4.84 -1.53 -3.99
C ILE A 40 -5.92 -2.61 -3.89
N GLY A 41 -5.56 -3.89 -4.00
CA GLY A 41 -6.48 -5.03 -3.96
C GLY A 41 -6.98 -5.47 -5.33
N LEU A 42 -6.20 -5.24 -6.40
CA LEU A 42 -6.53 -5.70 -7.75
C LEU A 42 -5.66 -6.90 -8.14
N LYS A 43 -6.24 -7.83 -8.92
CA LYS A 43 -5.52 -8.98 -9.50
C LYS A 43 -4.25 -8.53 -10.23
N GLN A 44 -4.42 -7.60 -11.18
CA GLN A 44 -3.33 -7.12 -12.02
C GLN A 44 -2.18 -6.53 -11.19
N THR A 45 -2.47 -5.74 -10.16
CA THR A 45 -1.44 -5.10 -9.34
C THR A 45 -0.74 -6.10 -8.42
N ALA A 46 -1.42 -7.17 -8.00
CA ALA A 46 -0.81 -8.27 -7.24
C ALA A 46 0.16 -9.09 -8.10
N GLU A 47 -0.22 -9.39 -9.34
CA GLU A 47 0.64 -10.11 -10.29
C GLU A 47 1.85 -9.26 -10.68
N GLN A 48 1.63 -7.97 -10.97
CA GLN A 48 2.71 -7.02 -11.24
C GLN A 48 3.67 -6.89 -10.05
N ALA A 49 3.17 -6.82 -8.82
CA ALA A 49 4.00 -6.78 -7.62
C ALA A 49 4.92 -8.02 -7.53
N PHE A 50 4.40 -9.20 -7.88
CA PHE A 50 5.22 -10.42 -7.96
C PHE A 50 6.24 -10.35 -9.09
N GLN A 51 5.88 -9.88 -10.28
CA GLN A 51 6.79 -9.75 -11.43
C GLN A 51 7.91 -8.72 -11.21
N MET A 52 7.64 -7.67 -10.43
CA MET A 52 8.63 -6.66 -10.02
C MET A 52 9.71 -7.22 -9.09
N CYS A 53 9.46 -8.34 -8.41
CA CYS A 53 10.46 -8.95 -7.54
C CYS A 53 11.61 -9.58 -8.33
N ARG A 54 12.83 -9.36 -7.82
CA ARG A 54 14.03 -10.10 -8.23
C ARG A 54 13.99 -11.56 -7.74
N THR A 55 14.92 -12.39 -8.22
CA THR A 55 15.22 -13.72 -7.65
C THR A 55 15.41 -13.62 -6.13
N GLY A 56 14.74 -14.48 -5.37
CA GLY A 56 14.71 -14.44 -3.90
C GLY A 56 13.80 -13.37 -3.28
N GLY A 57 13.14 -12.55 -4.11
CA GLY A 57 12.30 -11.43 -3.65
C GLY A 57 10.94 -11.88 -3.11
N THR A 58 10.29 -11.00 -2.34
CA THR A 58 9.00 -11.28 -1.70
C THR A 58 7.96 -10.22 -2.06
N ALA A 59 6.87 -10.65 -2.69
CA ALA A 59 5.69 -9.83 -2.93
C ALA A 59 4.66 -10.08 -1.82
N THR A 60 4.20 -9.00 -1.19
CA THR A 60 3.22 -9.03 -0.10
C THR A 60 1.95 -8.32 -0.52
N VAL A 61 0.84 -9.06 -0.58
CA VAL A 61 -0.49 -8.51 -0.87
C VAL A 61 -1.14 -8.06 0.43
N ILE A 62 -1.39 -6.76 0.54
CA ILE A 62 -2.08 -6.10 1.66
C ILE A 62 -3.48 -5.66 1.23
N GLY A 63 -3.64 -5.28 -0.04
CA GLY A 63 -4.91 -4.90 -0.62
C GLY A 63 -5.94 -6.03 -0.57
N MET A 64 -7.21 -5.67 -0.33
CA MET A 64 -8.30 -6.63 -0.23
C MET A 64 -8.77 -7.04 -1.62
N ILE A 65 -8.28 -8.19 -2.10
CA ILE A 65 -8.73 -8.78 -3.36
C ILE A 65 -10.14 -9.36 -3.19
N PRO A 66 -11.10 -9.09 -4.10
CA PRO A 66 -12.45 -9.62 -4.01
C PRO A 66 -12.48 -11.15 -4.00
N VAL A 67 -13.36 -11.72 -3.17
CA VAL A 67 -13.58 -13.17 -3.07
C VAL A 67 -13.92 -13.76 -4.44
N GLY A 68 -13.29 -14.88 -4.78
CA GLY A 68 -13.44 -15.55 -6.07
C GLY A 68 -12.49 -15.06 -7.17
N THR A 69 -11.69 -14.03 -6.92
CA THR A 69 -10.65 -13.57 -7.84
C THR A 69 -9.38 -14.40 -7.67
N MET A 70 -8.91 -15.01 -8.75
CA MET A 70 -7.63 -15.74 -8.77
C MET A 70 -6.49 -14.80 -9.12
N VAL A 71 -5.40 -14.88 -8.37
CA VAL A 71 -4.09 -14.28 -8.72
C VAL A 71 -3.25 -15.37 -9.38
N GLU A 72 -2.76 -15.10 -10.59
CA GLU A 72 -2.07 -16.07 -11.42
C GLU A 72 -0.61 -15.65 -11.63
N ILE A 73 0.31 -16.56 -11.36
CA ILE A 73 1.74 -16.34 -11.53
C ILE A 73 2.35 -17.49 -12.33
N HIS A 74 3.45 -17.24 -13.03
CA HIS A 74 4.19 -18.32 -13.67
C HIS A 74 4.87 -19.17 -12.60
N GLY A 75 4.43 -20.42 -12.44
CA GLY A 75 4.96 -21.33 -11.42
C GLY A 75 6.48 -21.52 -11.50
N ALA A 76 7.08 -21.43 -12.69
CA ALA A 76 8.53 -21.50 -12.88
C ALA A 76 9.29 -20.38 -12.16
N GLU A 77 8.67 -19.22 -11.94
CA GLU A 77 9.28 -18.11 -11.19
C GLU A 77 9.41 -18.41 -9.69
N LEU A 78 8.62 -19.35 -9.15
CA LEU A 78 8.78 -19.81 -7.77
C LEU A 78 10.10 -20.56 -7.58
N LEU A 79 10.62 -21.22 -8.63
CA LEU A 79 11.93 -21.90 -8.60
C LEU A 79 13.10 -20.91 -8.52
N GLN A 80 12.83 -19.61 -8.68
CA GLN A 80 13.81 -18.54 -8.46
C GLN A 80 13.77 -18.01 -7.02
N GLU A 81 13.27 -18.81 -6.08
CA GLU A 81 13.11 -18.45 -4.66
C GLU A 81 12.23 -17.22 -4.42
N LYS A 82 11.38 -16.86 -5.38
CA LYS A 82 10.40 -15.77 -5.24
C LYS A 82 9.25 -16.22 -4.36
N LYS A 83 8.75 -15.31 -3.52
CA LYS A 83 7.63 -15.55 -2.61
C LYS A 83 6.46 -14.63 -2.95
N LEU A 84 5.25 -15.18 -2.96
CA LEU A 84 4.00 -14.44 -2.93
C LEU A 84 3.30 -14.75 -1.61
N GLN A 85 3.01 -13.73 -0.81
CA GLN A 85 2.35 -13.88 0.49
C GLN A 85 1.27 -12.82 0.68
N GLY A 86 0.34 -13.08 1.58
CA GLY A 86 -0.63 -12.09 2.06
C GLY A 86 -0.23 -11.50 3.41
N SER A 87 -0.79 -10.33 3.73
CA SER A 87 -0.71 -9.75 5.07
C SER A 87 -2.06 -9.18 5.47
N MET A 88 -2.70 -9.81 6.47
CA MET A 88 -3.92 -9.30 7.08
C MET A 88 -3.53 -8.39 8.25
N MET A 89 -4.01 -7.15 8.27
CA MET A 89 -3.70 -6.16 9.31
C MET A 89 -2.19 -5.95 9.54
N GLY A 90 -1.37 -6.02 8.48
CA GLY A 90 0.09 -5.90 8.60
C GLY A 90 0.74 -7.09 9.32
N SER A 91 0.06 -8.23 9.40
CA SER A 91 0.48 -9.42 10.15
C SER A 91 0.75 -9.14 11.62
N ASN A 92 0.11 -8.09 12.15
CA ASN A 92 0.35 -7.61 13.50
C ASN A 92 -0.28 -8.55 14.55
N ARG A 93 0.27 -8.47 15.75
CA ARG A 93 -0.28 -8.98 16.99
C ARG A 93 -0.78 -7.80 17.78
N SER A 94 -2.02 -7.35 17.53
CA SER A 94 -2.55 -6.07 18.04
C SER A 94 -2.20 -5.76 19.50
N ARG A 95 -2.34 -6.72 20.42
CA ARG A 95 -2.07 -6.50 21.85
C ARG A 95 -0.60 -6.19 22.17
N VAL A 96 0.32 -6.64 21.33
CA VAL A 96 1.77 -6.44 21.45
C VAL A 96 2.23 -5.25 20.62
N ASP A 97 1.71 -5.13 19.39
CA ASP A 97 2.23 -4.16 18.42
C ASP A 97 1.58 -2.78 18.53
N MET A 98 0.32 -2.67 18.97
CA MET A 98 -0.36 -1.38 19.08
C MET A 98 0.35 -0.40 20.04
N PRO A 99 0.77 -0.81 21.26
CA PRO A 99 1.56 0.07 22.11
C PRO A 99 2.83 0.58 21.42
N ARG A 100 3.53 -0.30 20.70
CA ARG A 100 4.74 0.06 19.97
C ARG A 100 4.48 1.04 18.83
N PHE A 101 3.36 0.91 18.13
CA PHE A 101 2.97 1.88 17.09
C PHE A 101 2.62 3.25 17.69
N VAL A 102 2.01 3.28 18.87
CA VAL A 102 1.81 4.54 19.62
C VAL A 102 3.15 5.16 19.98
N ASP A 103 4.09 4.38 20.54
CA ASP A 103 5.44 4.87 20.86
C ASP A 103 6.13 5.42 19.62
N PHE A 104 6.04 4.74 18.47
CA PHE A 104 6.60 5.23 17.21
C PHE A 104 5.97 6.53 16.73
N TYR A 105 4.66 6.72 16.92
CA TYR A 105 4.02 8.00 16.62
C TYR A 105 4.50 9.10 17.57
N MET A 106 4.54 8.83 18.88
CA MET A 106 5.01 9.80 19.89
C MET A 106 6.49 10.17 19.68
N ASP A 107 7.31 9.25 19.18
CA ASP A 107 8.71 9.45 18.81
C ASP A 107 8.88 10.16 17.44
N GLY A 108 7.80 10.51 16.73
CA GLY A 108 7.85 11.13 15.41
C GLY A 108 8.31 10.20 14.28
N LYS A 109 8.36 8.88 14.51
CA LYS A 109 8.74 7.87 13.50
C LYS A 109 7.59 7.52 12.56
N LEU A 110 6.34 7.85 12.93
CA LEU A 110 5.16 7.68 12.10
C LEU A 110 4.50 9.03 11.86
N LYS A 111 4.36 9.40 10.58
CA LYS A 111 3.70 10.64 10.12
C LYS A 111 2.18 10.46 10.05
N LEU A 112 1.52 10.29 11.19
CA LEU A 112 0.07 10.03 11.22
C LEU A 112 -0.76 11.29 11.03
N ASP A 113 -0.29 12.44 11.52
CA ASP A 113 -1.02 13.71 11.41
C ASP A 113 -1.09 14.19 9.97
N GLU A 114 -0.01 14.00 9.21
CA GLU A 114 0.09 14.34 7.79
C GLU A 114 -0.79 13.47 6.90
N MET A 115 -1.27 12.32 7.41
CA MET A 115 -2.25 11.50 6.68
C MET A 115 -3.67 12.05 6.79
N ILE A 116 -3.98 12.85 7.81
CA ILE A 116 -5.32 13.40 8.05
C ILE A 116 -5.53 14.58 7.10
N SER A 117 -6.36 14.38 6.09
CA SER A 117 -6.71 15.44 5.13
C SER A 117 -7.83 16.34 5.62
N ASP A 118 -8.71 15.84 6.50
CA ASP A 118 -9.80 16.64 7.06
C ASP A 118 -10.29 16.11 8.42
N ARG A 119 -10.86 17.00 9.22
CA ARG A 119 -11.57 16.68 10.46
C ARG A 119 -13.01 17.17 10.33
N ILE A 120 -13.95 16.24 10.34
CA ILE A 120 -15.35 16.48 10.05
C ILE A 120 -16.22 16.20 11.27
N LYS A 121 -17.44 16.73 11.27
CA LYS A 121 -18.49 16.31 12.20
C LYS A 121 -19.23 15.10 11.65
N LEU A 122 -19.91 14.36 12.53
CA LEU A 122 -20.70 13.21 12.11
C LEU A 122 -21.85 13.58 11.16
N GLU A 123 -22.40 14.79 11.29
CA GLU A 123 -23.45 15.33 10.40
C GLU A 123 -23.00 15.46 8.94
N ASP A 124 -21.70 15.65 8.69
CA ASP A 124 -21.12 15.83 7.35
C ASP A 124 -20.75 14.50 6.67
N ILE A 125 -21.09 13.36 7.27
CA ILE A 125 -20.66 12.03 6.83
C ILE A 125 -20.98 11.72 5.36
N ASN A 126 -22.12 12.21 4.84
CA ASN A 126 -22.50 11.98 3.45
C ASN A 126 -21.55 12.69 2.48
N GLY A 127 -21.20 13.95 2.76
CA GLY A 127 -20.19 14.67 1.96
C GLY A 127 -18.82 14.00 2.05
N ALA A 128 -18.48 13.45 3.22
CA ALA A 128 -17.24 12.69 3.40
C ALA A 128 -17.18 11.43 2.53
N PHE A 129 -18.31 10.74 2.31
CA PHE A 129 -18.39 9.61 1.38
C PHE A 129 -18.19 10.03 -0.08
N ASP A 130 -18.71 11.18 -0.49
CA ASP A 130 -18.51 11.70 -1.84
C ASP A 130 -17.05 12.10 -2.09
N ASN A 131 -16.41 12.72 -1.09
CA ASN A 131 -14.97 13.00 -1.10
C ASN A 131 -14.16 11.70 -1.28
N LEU A 132 -14.50 10.65 -0.52
CA LEU A 132 -13.85 9.34 -0.63
C LEU A 132 -13.95 8.76 -2.05
N ARG A 133 -15.13 8.84 -2.68
CA ARG A 133 -15.36 8.36 -4.06
C ARG A 133 -14.55 9.14 -5.09
N SER A 134 -14.41 10.45 -4.93
CA SER A 134 -13.62 11.29 -5.84
C SER A 134 -12.12 11.04 -5.74
N GLY A 135 -11.65 10.42 -4.65
CA GLY A 135 -10.22 10.15 -4.41
C GLY A 135 -9.39 11.40 -4.09
N SER A 136 -10.05 12.50 -3.73
CA SER A 136 -9.45 13.80 -3.39
C SER A 136 -8.86 13.85 -1.98
N VAL A 137 -9.27 12.94 -1.10
CA VAL A 137 -8.90 12.91 0.33
C VAL A 137 -8.13 11.64 0.68
N ALA A 138 -7.17 11.75 1.61
CA ALA A 138 -6.40 10.61 2.10
C ALA A 138 -7.11 9.94 3.30
N ARG A 139 -7.38 10.71 4.36
CA ARG A 139 -8.08 10.24 5.56
C ARG A 139 -8.87 11.36 6.22
N GLN A 140 -10.13 11.10 6.52
CA GLN A 140 -11.01 12.02 7.24
C GLN A 140 -11.24 11.46 8.66
N VAL A 141 -11.16 12.31 9.67
CA VAL A 141 -11.42 11.92 11.08
C VAL A 141 -12.71 12.57 11.54
N ILE A 142 -13.66 11.76 12.01
CA ILE A 142 -14.90 12.26 12.62
C ILE A 142 -14.57 12.66 14.06
N THR A 143 -14.85 13.91 14.40
CA THR A 143 -14.71 14.44 15.76
C THR A 143 -16.08 14.65 16.40
N PHE A 144 -16.15 14.42 17.71
CA PHE A 144 -17.32 14.70 18.52
C PHE A 144 -16.95 15.83 19.47
N ASP A 145 -17.75 16.89 19.50
CA ASP A 145 -17.61 17.93 20.51
C ASP A 145 -17.94 17.30 21.87
N HIS A 146 -17.02 17.41 22.83
CA HIS A 146 -17.25 17.02 24.23
C HIS A 146 -17.87 18.17 25.02
#